data_AF-A0A1H9P9V8-F1
#
_entry.id   AF-A0A1H9P9V8-F1
#
_cell.length_a   1.000
_cell.length_b   1.000
_cell.length_c   1.000
_cell.angle_alpha   90.00
_cell.angle_beta   90.00
_cell.angle_gamma   90.00
#
_symmetry.space_group_name_H-M   'P 1'
#
loop_
_entity.id
_entity.type
_entity.pdbx_description
1 polymer ?
#
loop_
_entity_poly.entity_id
_entity_poly.type
_entity_poly.pdbx_seq_one_letter_code
_entity_poly.pdbx_strand_id
1 'polypeptide(L)'
;MFARGGKRRTVVALAAIPLVIGIGIGVLIGGELRPESPENTGAAPTPSAEPVQLEYSDMPCDPGSSVLVLHSLEGAMRAEDVQTLLDYETMWVQHRESVNPALRGQTAFLSRRDDVCSAIVPNDTRFTQFVWLGPFQSDIAPSLCEALLKVTGKNCIPAQVVR
;
A
#
# COMPACT_ATOMS: atom_id res chain seq x y z
N MET A 1 -33.55 -33.91 49.74
CA MET A 1 -33.68 -35.19 49.01
C MET A 1 -34.04 -34.89 47.56
N PHE A 2 -33.36 -35.60 46.65
CA PHE A 2 -33.54 -35.89 45.20
C PHE A 2 -34.89 -35.46 44.53
N ALA A 3 -35.03 -35.14 43.23
CA ALA A 3 -34.22 -35.43 42.05
C ALA A 3 -34.61 -34.56 40.83
N ARG A 4 -33.61 -34.30 39.95
CA ARG A 4 -33.59 -34.40 38.48
C ARG A 4 -34.81 -33.99 37.61
N GLY A 5 -34.50 -33.13 36.64
CA GLY A 5 -34.46 -33.53 35.22
C GLY A 5 -35.53 -32.96 34.28
N GLY A 6 -35.11 -32.21 33.24
CA GLY A 6 -36.02 -31.80 32.16
C GLY A 6 -35.39 -30.87 31.13
N LYS A 7 -34.66 -31.45 30.18
CA LYS A 7 -33.97 -30.81 29.05
C LYS A 7 -35.00 -30.41 27.98
N ARG A 8 -35.11 -29.13 27.59
CA ARG A 8 -35.65 -28.74 26.27
C ARG A 8 -34.82 -27.61 25.68
N ARG A 9 -34.08 -27.96 24.63
CA ARG A 9 -33.44 -27.04 23.69
C ARG A 9 -34.53 -26.41 22.84
N THR A 10 -34.57 -25.08 22.75
CA THR A 10 -35.37 -24.38 21.75
C THR A 10 -34.39 -23.63 20.86
N VAL A 11 -34.11 -24.22 19.70
CA VAL A 11 -33.31 -23.62 18.64
C VAL A 11 -34.17 -22.55 17.99
N VAL A 12 -33.84 -21.28 18.21
CA VAL A 12 -34.46 -20.17 17.48
C VAL A 12 -33.75 -20.08 16.15
N ALA A 13 -34.42 -20.55 15.10
CA ALA A 13 -34.00 -20.42 13.72
C ALA A 13 -34.08 -18.94 13.31
N LEU A 14 -32.92 -18.28 13.17
CA LEU A 14 -32.85 -16.98 12.52
C LEU A 14 -32.86 -17.21 11.00
N ALA A 15 -33.96 -16.82 10.36
CA ALA A 15 -34.12 -16.88 8.92
C ALA A 15 -33.17 -15.88 8.24
N ALA A 16 -32.32 -16.39 7.35
CA ALA A 16 -31.52 -15.59 6.44
C ALA A 16 -32.42 -15.05 5.31
N ILE A 17 -32.42 -13.73 5.11
CA ILE A 17 -33.08 -13.07 3.98
C ILE A 17 -32.06 -12.98 2.83
N PRO A 18 -32.28 -13.62 1.68
CA PRO A 18 -31.44 -13.41 0.50
C PRO A 18 -31.82 -12.09 -0.19
N LEU A 19 -30.93 -11.11 -0.14
CA LEU A 19 -31.00 -9.88 -0.96
C LEU A 19 -30.56 -10.22 -2.39
N VAL A 20 -31.55 -10.52 -3.24
CA VAL A 20 -31.38 -10.67 -4.68
C VAL A 20 -31.33 -9.27 -5.29
N ILE A 21 -30.13 -8.75 -5.58
CA ILE A 21 -29.98 -7.55 -6.41
C ILE A 21 -29.86 -8.03 -7.86
N GLY A 22 -31.00 -8.01 -8.56
CA GLY A 22 -31.04 -8.20 -10.01
C GLY A 22 -30.59 -6.94 -10.71
N ILE A 23 -29.41 -6.97 -11.35
CA ILE A 23 -29.01 -5.94 -12.29
C ILE A 23 -29.57 -6.35 -13.66
N GLY A 24 -30.67 -5.70 -14.04
CA GLY A 24 -31.31 -5.88 -15.33
C GLY A 24 -30.41 -5.39 -16.46
N ILE A 25 -30.13 -6.30 -17.40
CA ILE A 25 -29.49 -5.97 -18.68
C ILE A 25 -30.60 -5.41 -19.58
N GLY A 26 -30.65 -4.08 -19.70
CA GLY A 26 -31.52 -3.39 -20.64
C GLY A 26 -30.76 -3.04 -21.91
N VAL A 27 -30.84 -3.87 -22.94
CA VAL A 27 -30.58 -3.45 -24.33
C VAL A 27 -31.91 -3.23 -24.99
N LEU A 28 -32.29 -1.98 -25.26
CA LEU A 28 -33.19 -1.63 -26.35
C LEU A 28 -32.79 -0.29 -26.97
N ILE A 29 -32.63 -0.37 -28.29
CA ILE A 29 -32.35 0.68 -29.27
C ILE A 29 -33.65 1.46 -29.54
N GLY A 30 -33.57 2.78 -29.70
CA GLY A 30 -34.61 3.55 -30.41
C GLY A 30 -34.82 4.98 -29.93
N GLY A 31 -34.36 5.95 -30.74
CA GLY A 31 -35.14 7.14 -31.12
C GLY A 31 -35.39 8.25 -30.09
N GLU A 32 -34.82 9.42 -30.35
CA GLU A 32 -35.22 10.77 -29.92
C GLU A 32 -35.64 10.98 -28.45
N LEU A 33 -34.67 11.38 -27.62
CA LEU A 33 -34.93 12.38 -26.57
C LEU A 33 -33.73 13.32 -26.50
N ARG A 34 -33.97 14.56 -26.92
CA ARG A 34 -33.07 15.70 -26.79
C ARG A 34 -33.00 16.09 -25.31
N PRO A 35 -31.85 15.99 -24.62
CA PRO A 35 -31.70 16.59 -23.31
C PRO A 35 -31.11 18.00 -23.48
N GLU A 36 -31.80 18.94 -22.85
CA GLU A 36 -31.44 20.34 -22.66
C GLU A 36 -29.98 20.50 -22.20
N SER A 37 -29.22 21.38 -22.85
CA SER A 37 -27.91 21.84 -22.39
C SER A 37 -28.04 22.50 -21.02
N PRO A 38 -27.22 22.12 -20.03
CA PRO A 38 -26.64 23.08 -19.12
C PRO A 38 -25.25 23.41 -19.66
N GLU A 39 -25.16 24.61 -20.24
CA GLU A 39 -23.92 25.34 -20.41
C GLU A 39 -23.27 25.50 -19.03
N ASN A 40 -22.36 24.58 -18.69
CA ASN A 40 -21.50 24.74 -17.53
C ASN A 40 -20.08 24.41 -17.97
N THR A 41 -19.37 25.48 -18.35
CA THR A 41 -17.94 25.53 -18.62
C THR A 41 -17.18 25.29 -17.31
N GLY A 42 -17.33 24.10 -16.75
CA GLY A 42 -16.37 23.56 -15.79
C GLY A 42 -15.18 23.11 -16.61
N ALA A 43 -14.12 23.92 -16.62
CA ALA A 43 -12.84 23.52 -17.16
C ALA A 43 -12.50 22.13 -16.59
N ALA A 44 -12.45 21.12 -17.46
CA ALA A 44 -11.87 19.84 -17.09
C ALA A 44 -10.48 20.14 -16.51
N PRO A 45 -10.10 19.56 -15.36
CA PRO A 45 -8.78 19.79 -14.80
C PRO A 45 -7.78 19.48 -15.89
N THR A 46 -7.04 20.50 -16.30
CA THR A 46 -6.02 20.35 -17.32
C THR A 46 -5.03 19.32 -16.79
N PRO A 47 -4.80 18.20 -17.49
CA PRO A 47 -3.78 17.24 -17.08
C PRO A 47 -2.49 18.01 -16.89
N SER A 48 -1.84 17.85 -15.73
CA SER A 48 -0.53 18.48 -15.48
C SER A 48 0.38 18.08 -16.63
N ALA A 49 0.79 19.05 -17.44
CA ALA A 49 1.54 18.83 -18.68
C ALA A 49 3.05 18.66 -18.42
N GLU A 50 3.48 18.75 -17.16
CA GLU A 50 4.86 18.50 -16.79
C GLU A 50 5.09 16.99 -16.65
N PRO A 51 6.12 16.43 -17.30
CA PRO A 51 6.46 15.02 -17.15
C PRO A 51 6.82 14.75 -15.69
N VAL A 52 6.28 13.66 -15.12
CA VAL A 52 6.61 13.24 -13.76
C VAL A 52 8.10 12.93 -13.67
N GLN A 53 8.82 13.71 -12.87
CA GLN A 53 10.24 13.49 -12.59
C GLN A 53 10.36 12.73 -11.26
N LEU A 54 10.97 11.54 -11.32
CA LEU A 54 11.23 10.75 -10.13
C LEU A 54 12.50 11.24 -9.43
N GLU A 55 12.38 11.56 -8.15
CA GLU A 55 13.52 11.84 -7.27
C GLU A 55 14.06 10.53 -6.69
N TYR A 56 15.37 10.34 -6.81
CA TYR A 56 16.06 9.18 -6.25
C TYR A 56 16.87 9.59 -5.03
N SER A 57 16.92 8.70 -4.04
CA SER A 57 17.68 8.85 -2.81
C SER A 57 18.61 7.67 -2.63
N ASP A 58 19.80 7.90 -2.09
CA ASP A 58 20.75 6.83 -1.77
C ASP A 58 20.33 6.14 -0.46
N MET A 59 20.47 4.81 -0.40
CA MET A 59 20.22 4.09 0.86
C MET A 59 21.38 4.33 1.85
N PRO A 60 21.09 4.45 3.17
CA PRO A 60 22.13 4.60 4.18
C PRO A 60 23.11 3.42 4.17
N CYS A 61 24.40 3.67 4.39
CA CYS A 61 25.42 2.63 4.48
C CYS A 61 26.13 2.58 5.85
N ASP A 62 25.67 3.34 6.83
CA ASP A 62 26.31 3.39 8.14
C ASP A 62 26.00 2.13 8.97
N PRO A 63 27.01 1.53 9.64
CA PRO A 63 26.81 0.37 10.50
C PRO A 63 25.77 0.62 11.60
N GLY A 64 24.84 -0.32 11.78
CA GLY A 64 23.73 -0.20 12.74
C GLY A 64 22.51 0.56 12.22
N SER A 65 22.54 0.99 10.95
CA SER A 65 21.36 1.50 10.24
C SER A 65 20.63 0.37 9.53
N SER A 66 19.30 0.50 9.45
CA SER A 66 18.42 -0.38 8.68
C SER A 66 17.40 0.41 7.88
N VAL A 67 16.91 -0.22 6.81
CA VAL A 67 15.76 0.24 6.04
C VAL A 67 14.72 -0.87 5.96
N LEU A 68 13.47 -0.49 5.66
CA LEU A 68 12.42 -1.44 5.31
C LEU A 68 12.22 -1.39 3.80
N VAL A 69 12.66 -2.43 3.09
CA VAL A 69 12.41 -2.54 1.65
C VAL A 69 10.97 -3.02 1.46
N LEU A 70 10.11 -2.14 0.92
CA LEU A 70 8.68 -2.41 0.76
C LEU A 70 8.39 -3.03 -0.61
N HIS A 71 9.00 -2.45 -1.65
CA HIS A 71 8.84 -2.92 -3.02
C HIS A 71 10.18 -2.99 -3.72
N SER A 72 10.27 -4.00 -4.57
CA SER A 72 11.40 -4.25 -5.45
C SER A 72 10.82 -4.24 -6.86
N LEU A 73 11.11 -3.20 -7.63
CA LEU A 73 10.45 -2.95 -8.92
C LEU A 73 11.28 -3.54 -10.06
N GLU A 74 10.66 -4.41 -10.85
CA GLU A 74 11.28 -4.98 -12.06
C GLU A 74 10.86 -4.16 -13.30
N GLY A 75 11.85 -3.77 -14.11
CA GLY A 75 11.60 -3.26 -15.46
C GLY A 75 11.03 -1.83 -15.56
N ALA A 76 10.47 -1.52 -16.72
CA ALA A 76 10.07 -0.16 -17.12
C ALA A 76 8.65 0.19 -16.65
N MET A 77 8.45 0.33 -15.34
CA MET A 77 7.27 1.03 -14.84
C MET A 77 7.30 2.49 -15.30
N ARG A 78 6.12 3.05 -15.60
CA ARG A 78 6.02 4.46 -15.97
C ARG A 78 6.26 5.33 -14.74
N ALA A 79 6.86 6.49 -14.93
CA ALA A 79 7.21 7.39 -13.83
C ALA A 79 5.98 7.78 -12.99
N GLU A 80 4.82 7.95 -13.62
CA GLU A 80 3.56 8.29 -12.96
C GLU A 80 3.09 7.17 -12.01
N ASP A 81 3.25 5.91 -12.44
CA ASP A 81 2.84 4.75 -11.65
C ASP A 81 3.77 4.57 -10.44
N VAL A 82 5.08 4.82 -10.62
CA VAL A 82 6.06 4.79 -9.52
C VAL A 82 5.80 5.93 -8.53
N GLN A 83 5.51 7.14 -9.01
CA GLN A 83 5.17 8.27 -8.14
C GLN A 83 3.90 7.97 -7.32
N THR A 84 2.87 7.43 -7.96
CA THR A 84 1.63 7.02 -7.27
C THR A 84 1.91 6.00 -6.16
N LEU A 85 2.82 5.05 -6.40
CA LEU A 85 3.23 4.07 -5.40
C LEU A 85 3.97 4.72 -4.22
N LEU A 86 4.88 5.66 -4.48
CA LEU A 86 5.60 6.41 -3.45
C LEU A 86 4.66 7.24 -2.58
N ASP A 87 3.71 7.94 -3.21
CA ASP A 87 2.70 8.74 -2.52
C ASP A 87 1.82 7.85 -1.64
N TYR A 88 1.41 6.68 -2.17
CA TYR A 88 0.62 5.71 -1.41
C TYR A 88 1.37 5.18 -0.19
N GLU A 89 2.62 4.74 -0.34
CA GLU A 89 3.39 4.21 0.80
C GLU A 89 3.69 5.31 1.83
N THR A 90 3.98 6.54 1.39
CA THR A 90 4.17 7.68 2.28
C THR A 90 2.91 7.98 3.09
N MET A 91 1.76 8.06 2.42
CA MET A 91 0.46 8.27 3.07
C MET A 91 0.12 7.13 4.03
N TRP A 92 0.42 5.88 3.66
CA TRP A 92 0.21 4.73 4.53
C TRP A 92 1.06 4.82 5.81
N VAL A 93 2.33 5.17 5.70
CA VAL A 93 3.22 5.35 6.86
C VAL A 93 2.72 6.44 7.79
N GLN A 94 2.33 7.59 7.23
CA GLN A 94 1.73 8.69 8.00
C GLN A 94 0.45 8.25 8.72
N HIS A 95 -0.40 7.45 8.07
CA HIS A 95 -1.59 6.89 8.72
C HIS A 95 -1.24 5.99 9.92
N ARG A 96 -0.12 5.25 9.85
CA ARG A 96 0.34 4.33 10.90
C ARG A 96 1.16 5.00 12.00
N GLU A 97 1.60 6.24 11.84
CA GLU A 97 2.46 6.94 12.81
C GLU A 97 1.81 7.13 14.19
N SER A 98 0.48 7.25 14.23
CA SER A 98 -0.29 7.39 15.48
C SER A 98 -0.22 6.13 16.35
N VAL A 99 0.01 4.96 15.74
CA VAL A 99 0.06 3.66 16.40
C VAL A 99 1.50 3.28 16.74
N ASN A 100 2.48 3.74 15.96
CA ASN A 100 3.90 3.51 16.22
C ASN A 100 4.72 4.80 16.04
N PRO A 101 5.20 5.42 17.13
CA PRO A 101 5.97 6.67 17.07
C PRO A 101 7.27 6.60 16.26
N ALA A 102 7.84 5.41 16.05
CA ALA A 102 9.05 5.25 15.24
C ALA A 102 8.82 5.57 13.75
N LEU A 103 7.55 5.61 13.30
CA LEU A 103 7.17 5.97 11.93
C LEU A 103 6.96 7.48 11.75
N ARG A 104 7.03 8.28 12.82
CA ARG A 104 6.73 9.71 12.75
C ARG A 104 7.69 10.43 11.81
N GLY A 105 7.13 11.18 10.87
CA GLY A 105 7.91 11.95 9.89
C GLY A 105 8.67 11.10 8.87
N GLN A 106 8.39 9.79 8.80
CA GLN A 106 8.96 8.92 7.79
C GLN A 106 8.18 9.03 6.47
N THR A 107 8.89 8.94 5.36
CA THR A 107 8.35 8.96 4.00
C THR A 107 8.94 7.80 3.19
N ALA A 108 8.28 7.42 2.11
CA ALA A 108 8.82 6.43 1.17
C ALA A 108 9.87 7.08 0.26
N PHE A 109 10.97 6.37 0.04
CA PHE A 109 12.05 6.77 -0.84
C PHE A 109 12.20 5.79 -1.99
N LEU A 110 12.72 6.29 -3.11
CA LEU A 110 13.06 5.50 -4.28
C LEU A 110 14.57 5.49 -4.47
N SER A 111 15.17 4.32 -4.65
CA SER A 111 16.58 4.19 -5.06
C SER A 111 16.70 3.41 -6.34
N ARG A 112 17.69 3.72 -7.17
CA ARG A 112 18.12 2.82 -8.25
C ARG A 112 19.03 1.75 -7.66
N ARG A 113 19.12 0.60 -8.31
CA ARG A 113 20.01 -0.50 -7.90
C ARG A 113 21.45 -0.06 -7.66
N ASP A 114 21.98 0.81 -8.51
CA ASP A 114 23.38 1.25 -8.44
C ASP A 114 23.63 2.24 -7.28
N ASP A 115 22.56 2.83 -6.73
CA ASP A 115 22.56 3.76 -5.59
C ASP A 115 22.24 3.04 -4.25
N VAL A 116 21.99 1.72 -4.30
CA VAL A 116 21.67 0.91 -3.12
C VAL A 116 22.95 0.48 -2.39
N CYS A 117 22.92 0.58 -1.07
CA CYS A 117 23.94 0.00 -0.23
C CYS A 117 23.97 -1.53 -0.36
N SER A 118 25.05 -2.08 -0.91
CA SER A 118 25.19 -3.53 -1.14
C SER A 118 25.20 -4.36 0.15
N ALA A 119 25.51 -3.76 1.29
CA ALA A 119 25.40 -4.38 2.61
C ALA A 119 23.94 -4.53 3.09
N ILE A 120 23.02 -3.70 2.61
CA ILE A 120 21.59 -3.74 2.95
C ILE A 120 20.86 -4.73 2.06
N VAL A 121 20.97 -4.58 0.73
CA VAL A 121 20.33 -5.47 -0.25
C VAL A 121 21.40 -6.06 -1.16
N PRO A 122 21.97 -7.22 -0.82
CA PRO A 122 23.01 -7.82 -1.64
C PRO A 122 22.44 -8.46 -2.92
N ASN A 123 23.00 -8.08 -4.07
CA ASN A 123 23.01 -8.86 -5.32
C ASN A 123 21.66 -9.32 -5.94
N ASP A 124 20.52 -8.65 -5.71
CA ASP A 124 19.33 -8.94 -6.51
C ASP A 124 19.31 -8.13 -7.81
N THR A 125 19.84 -8.72 -8.88
CA THR A 125 20.00 -8.06 -10.18
C THR A 125 18.71 -7.96 -10.98
N ARG A 126 17.62 -8.62 -10.55
CA ARG A 126 16.34 -8.61 -11.27
C ARG A 126 15.63 -7.27 -11.16
N PHE A 127 15.89 -6.57 -10.07
CA PHE A 127 15.24 -5.31 -9.76
C PHE A 127 16.12 -4.13 -10.17
N THR A 128 15.48 -3.11 -10.75
CA THR A 128 16.15 -1.89 -11.19
C THR A 128 15.99 -0.77 -10.17
N GLN A 129 14.95 -0.81 -9.35
CA GLN A 129 14.60 0.20 -8.37
C GLN A 129 14.02 -0.43 -7.09
N PHE A 130 14.18 0.27 -5.98
CA PHE A 130 13.69 -0.14 -4.67
C PHE A 130 12.90 0.98 -4.02
N VAL A 131 11.72 0.65 -3.48
CA VAL A 131 10.94 1.53 -2.60
C VAL A 131 11.16 1.13 -1.16
N TRP A 132 11.56 2.08 -0.32
CA TRP A 132 11.97 1.77 1.06
C TRP A 132 11.63 2.88 2.05
N LEU A 133 11.73 2.55 3.34
CA LEU A 133 11.57 3.47 4.49
C LEU A 133 12.80 3.43 5.39
N GLY A 134 13.13 4.56 6.02
CA GLY A 134 14.21 4.68 7.00
C GLY A 134 15.07 5.92 6.77
N PRO A 135 16.23 6.03 7.42
CA PRO A 135 16.88 5.00 8.26
C PRO A 135 16.16 4.74 9.59
N PHE A 136 16.31 3.51 10.09
CA PHE A 136 15.92 3.07 11.42
C PHE A 136 17.12 2.45 12.16
N GLN A 137 17.04 2.38 13.48
CA GLN A 137 17.96 1.54 14.26
C GLN A 137 17.69 0.06 13.94
N SER A 138 18.74 -0.76 13.84
CA SER A 138 18.58 -2.15 13.39
C SER A 138 17.78 -3.04 14.33
N ASP A 139 17.75 -2.75 15.63
CA ASP A 139 17.00 -3.50 16.63
C ASP A 139 15.48 -3.30 16.51
N ILE A 140 15.02 -2.12 16.07
CA ILE A 140 13.59 -1.82 15.93
C ILE A 140 13.04 -2.24 14.56
N ALA A 141 13.84 -2.24 13.50
CA ALA A 141 13.38 -2.41 12.13
C ALA A 141 12.51 -3.67 11.90
N PRO A 142 12.83 -4.87 12.45
CA PRO A 142 11.99 -6.05 12.26
C PRO A 142 10.54 -5.89 12.75
N SER A 143 10.34 -5.16 13.85
CA SER A 143 9.01 -4.92 14.44
C SER A 143 8.16 -3.92 13.64
N LEU A 144 8.79 -3.10 12.79
CA LEU A 144 8.11 -2.05 12.04
C LEU A 144 7.33 -2.60 10.84
N CYS A 145 7.73 -3.75 10.27
CA CYS A 145 6.93 -4.42 9.24
C CYS A 145 5.53 -4.79 9.75
N GLU A 146 5.44 -5.30 10.98
CA GLU A 146 4.17 -5.63 11.63
C GLU A 146 3.37 -4.37 11.94
N ALA A 147 4.02 -3.30 12.40
CA ALA A 147 3.37 -2.02 12.67
C ALA A 147 2.73 -1.42 11.41
N LEU A 148 3.36 -1.63 10.25
CA LEU A 148 2.86 -1.25 8.93
C LEU A 148 1.83 -2.22 8.35
N LEU A 149 1.48 -3.30 9.06
CA LEU A 149 0.59 -4.37 8.60
C LEU A 149 1.05 -5.01 7.29
N LYS A 150 2.37 -5.09 7.08
CA LYS A 150 2.98 -5.76 5.94
C LYS A 150 3.49 -7.14 6.37
N VAL A 151 3.56 -8.06 5.43
CA VAL A 151 4.08 -9.41 5.62
C VAL A 151 5.60 -9.39 5.49
N THR A 152 6.28 -9.61 6.62
CA THR A 152 7.75 -9.68 6.69
C THR A 152 8.31 -10.73 5.72
N GLY A 153 9.35 -10.35 4.98
CA GLY A 153 9.99 -11.19 3.96
C GLY A 153 9.24 -11.28 2.63
N LYS A 154 8.05 -10.66 2.51
CA LYS A 154 7.29 -10.60 1.24
C LYS A 154 7.18 -9.17 0.72
N ASN A 155 6.43 -8.32 1.42
CA ASN A 155 6.20 -6.91 1.04
C ASN A 155 6.70 -5.94 2.12
N CYS A 156 7.61 -6.42 2.97
CA CYS A 156 8.44 -5.64 3.86
C CYS A 156 9.65 -6.49 4.26
N ILE A 157 10.85 -6.07 3.91
CA ILE A 157 12.10 -6.76 4.28
C ILE A 157 12.90 -5.80 5.16
N PRO A 158 13.08 -6.11 6.46
CA PRO A 158 13.95 -5.34 7.33
C PRO A 158 15.40 -5.65 6.97
N ALA A 159 16.05 -4.71 6.31
CA ALA A 159 17.39 -4.88 5.76
C ALA A 159 18.37 -3.98 6.52
N GLN A 160 19.50 -4.53 6.96
CA GLN A 160 20.41 -3.88 7.90
C GLN A 160 21.86 -3.92 7.42
N VAL A 161 22.62 -2.87 7.72
CA VAL A 161 24.07 -2.87 7.53
C VAL A 161 24.73 -3.66 8.66
N VAL A 162 25.19 -4.87 8.36
CA VAL A 162 26.03 -5.66 9.26
C VAL A 162 27.49 -5.19 9.18
N ARG A 163 28.17 -5.13 10.33
CA ARG A 163 29.60 -4.82 10.43
C ARG A 163 30.48 -5.94 9.90
#